data_AF-A0A7V9B402-F1
#
_entry.id   AF-A0A7V9B402-F1
#
_cell.length_a   1.000
_cell.length_b   1.000
_cell.length_c   1.000
_cell.angle_alpha   90.00
_cell.angle_beta   90.00
_cell.angle_gamma   90.00
#
_symmetry.space_group_name_H-M   'P 1'
#
loop_
_entity.id
_entity.type
_entity.pdbx_description
1 polymer ?
#
loop_
_entity_poly.entity_id
_entity_poly.type
_entity_poly.pdbx_seq_one_letter_code
_entity_poly.pdbx_strand_id
1 'polypeptide(L)'
;MTCWAVVVAAGSGDRFGGPKQYEWLGKRRVLDWSLDVAGDVCDGVVLVVHPDRAGDPEAGVDAVVAGGNTRSASVRSGLSAVPDDAAVIVVHDAARPWASRLLWAAVVA
;
A
#
# COMPACT_ATOMS: atom_id res chain seq x y z
N MET A 1 -4.00 -8.54 -18.62
CA MET A 1 -4.98 -8.02 -17.65
C MET A 1 -4.18 -7.15 -16.70
N THR A 2 -4.53 -5.87 -16.57
CA THR A 2 -3.78 -4.94 -15.72
C THR A 2 -4.16 -5.15 -14.25
N CYS A 3 -3.17 -5.32 -13.38
CA CYS A 3 -3.36 -5.49 -11.94
C CYS A 3 -2.72 -4.32 -11.20
N TRP A 4 -3.47 -3.69 -10.29
CA TRP A 4 -2.99 -2.58 -9.48
C TRP A 4 -3.08 -2.91 -7.99
N ALA A 5 -2.09 -2.45 -7.23
CA ALA A 5 -2.09 -2.54 -5.78
C ALA A 5 -2.51 -1.22 -5.14
N VAL A 6 -3.39 -1.28 -4.14
CA VAL A 6 -3.64 -0.18 -3.20
C VAL A 6 -3.07 -0.60 -1.84
N VAL A 7 -1.92 -0.03 -1.48
CA VAL A 7 -1.25 -0.31 -0.21
C VAL A 7 -1.67 0.75 0.81
N VAL A 8 -2.44 0.35 1.83
CA VAL A 8 -2.92 1.28 2.86
C VAL A 8 -1.96 1.38 4.05
N ALA A 9 -1.46 2.59 4.26
CA ALA A 9 -0.41 2.94 5.22
C ALA A 9 -0.69 4.28 5.94
N ALA A 10 -1.95 4.74 5.97
CA ALA A 10 -2.35 6.02 6.55
C ALA A 10 -2.64 6.00 8.05
N GLY A 11 -2.62 4.82 8.68
CA GLY A 11 -2.95 4.68 10.09
C GLY A 11 -1.89 5.33 11.01
N SER A 12 -2.36 5.95 12.09
CA SER A 12 -1.53 6.51 13.17
C SER A 12 -0.73 5.44 13.93
N GLY A 13 -1.26 4.22 14.00
CA GLY A 13 -0.63 3.11 14.71
C GLY A 13 -0.68 3.25 16.24
N ASP A 14 -1.70 3.92 16.80
CA ASP A 14 -1.81 4.23 18.24
C ASP A 14 -1.61 3.01 19.16
N ARG A 15 -2.14 1.85 18.78
CA ARG A 15 -1.95 0.59 19.53
C ARG A 15 -0.50 0.11 19.59
N PHE A 16 0.28 0.47 18.58
CA PHE A 16 1.71 0.16 18.50
C PHE A 16 2.55 1.25 19.19
N GLY A 17 2.04 2.48 19.30
CA GLY A 17 2.74 3.64 19.89
C GLY A 17 3.30 4.63 18.87
N GLY A 18 2.95 4.49 17.58
CA GLY A 18 3.42 5.36 16.51
C GLY A 18 3.17 4.74 15.11
N PRO A 19 3.56 5.42 14.02
CA PRO A 19 3.27 5.00 12.65
C PRO A 19 4.12 3.79 12.24
N LYS A 20 3.70 2.62 12.71
CA LYS A 20 4.41 1.33 12.60
C LYS A 20 4.87 0.94 11.20
N GLN A 21 4.19 1.41 10.15
CA GLN A 21 4.53 1.16 8.75
C GLN A 21 5.93 1.70 8.40
N TYR A 22 6.42 2.72 9.11
CA TYR A 22 7.74 3.30 8.88
C TYR A 22 8.81 2.77 9.83
N GLU A 23 8.44 1.94 10.80
CA GLU A 23 9.39 1.31 11.71
C GLU A 23 10.22 0.25 10.99
N TRP A 24 11.44 0.05 11.49
CA TRP A 24 12.37 -0.91 10.93
C TRP A 24 12.06 -2.34 11.37
N LEU A 25 12.00 -3.24 10.40
CA LEU A 25 11.93 -4.67 10.61
C LEU A 25 13.13 -5.33 9.93
N GLY A 26 14.21 -5.50 10.69
CA GLY A 26 15.50 -5.92 10.17
C GLY A 26 16.16 -4.80 9.35
N LYS A 27 16.38 -5.03 8.06
CA LYS A 27 17.10 -4.11 7.16
C LYS A 27 16.18 -3.20 6.33
N ARG A 28 14.86 -3.25 6.53
CA ARG A 28 13.87 -2.52 5.74
C ARG A 28 12.75 -2.03 6.65
N ARG A 29 12.01 -0.99 6.27
CA ARG A 29 10.79 -0.58 6.97
C ARG A 29 9.70 -1.63 6.79
N VAL A 30 8.72 -1.67 7.70
CA VAL A 30 7.53 -2.54 7.58
C VAL A 30 6.82 -2.33 6.23
N LEU A 31 6.66 -1.08 5.79
CA LEU A 31 6.07 -0.71 4.50
C LEU A 31 6.85 -1.28 3.32
N ASP A 32 8.19 -1.22 3.35
CA ASP A 32 9.05 -1.60 2.23
C ASP A 32 8.85 -3.04 1.81
N TRP A 33 8.61 -3.93 2.77
CA TRP A 33 8.33 -5.35 2.48
C TRP A 33 7.05 -5.53 1.67
N SER A 34 6.03 -4.70 1.93
CA SER A 34 4.77 -4.75 1.19
C SER A 34 4.89 -4.12 -0.19
N LEU A 35 5.63 -3.01 -0.31
CA LEU A 35 5.85 -2.32 -1.59
C LEU A 35 6.65 -3.17 -2.57
N ASP A 36 7.66 -3.89 -2.08
CA ASP A 36 8.47 -4.83 -2.87
C ASP A 36 7.57 -5.84 -3.59
N VAL A 37 6.79 -6.60 -2.81
CA VAL A 37 5.93 -7.66 -3.36
C VAL A 37 4.83 -7.09 -4.24
N ALA A 38 4.28 -5.91 -3.88
CA ALA A 38 3.27 -5.24 -4.70
C ALA A 38 3.82 -4.85 -6.07
N GLY A 39 4.96 -4.16 -6.13
CA GLY A 39 5.59 -3.72 -7.38
C GLY A 39 6.15 -4.87 -8.24
N ASP A 40 6.40 -6.02 -7.62
CA ASP A 40 6.82 -7.23 -8.32
C ASP A 40 5.67 -8.05 -8.94
N VAL A 41 4.45 -7.90 -8.43
CA VAL A 41 3.28 -8.71 -8.84
C VAL A 41 2.26 -7.89 -9.62
N CYS A 42 2.17 -6.58 -9.36
CA CYS A 42 1.22 -5.67 -9.99
C CYS A 42 1.91 -4.77 -11.02
N ASP A 43 1.14 -4.29 -11.99
CA ASP A 43 1.59 -3.34 -13.01
C ASP A 43 1.74 -1.91 -12.45
N GLY A 44 1.10 -1.61 -11.32
CA GLY A 44 1.20 -0.32 -10.64
C GLY A 44 0.80 -0.37 -9.16
N VAL A 45 1.27 0.60 -8.40
CA VAL A 45 1.08 0.71 -6.95
C VAL A 45 0.63 2.11 -6.57
N VAL A 46 -0.53 2.20 -5.91
CA VAL A 46 -1.00 3.38 -5.17
C VAL A 46 -0.71 3.17 -3.69
N LEU A 47 0.10 4.05 -3.10
CA LEU A 47 0.34 4.09 -1.67
C LEU A 47 -0.57 5.13 -1.02
N VAL A 48 -1.31 4.70 0.00
CA VAL A 48 -2.17 5.60 0.79
C VAL A 48 -1.49 5.91 2.12
N VAL A 49 -1.15 7.17 2.37
CA VAL A 49 -0.40 7.63 3.54
C VAL A 49 -1.20 8.59 4.41
N HIS A 50 -0.66 8.96 5.57
CA HIS A 50 -1.21 10.06 6.37
C HIS A 50 -1.26 11.34 5.52
N PRO A 51 -2.29 12.21 5.63
CA PRO A 51 -2.41 13.43 4.83
C PRO A 51 -1.15 14.30 4.79
N ASP A 52 -0.42 14.43 5.91
CA ASP A 52 0.82 15.21 6.00
C ASP A 52 1.97 14.69 5.14
N ARG A 53 1.86 13.46 4.61
CA ARG A 53 2.85 12.83 3.73
C ARG A 53 2.34 12.67 2.29
N ALA A 54 1.14 13.14 1.98
CA ALA A 54 0.57 12.96 0.66
C ALA A 54 1.37 13.75 -0.39
N GLY A 55 1.69 13.11 -1.53
CA GLY A 55 2.56 13.69 -2.56
C GLY A 55 4.06 13.58 -2.28
N ASP A 56 4.48 13.12 -1.09
CA ASP A 56 5.88 12.77 -0.86
C ASP A 56 6.25 11.61 -1.80
N PRO A 57 7.34 11.70 -2.58
CA PRO A 57 7.77 10.60 -3.43
C PRO A 57 8.17 9.39 -2.57
N GLU A 58 7.72 8.21 -2.97
CA GLU A 58 8.10 6.93 -2.37
C GLU A 58 8.60 6.01 -3.49
N ALA A 59 9.76 5.38 -3.29
CA ALA A 59 10.39 4.60 -4.35
C ALA A 59 9.56 3.36 -4.70
N GLY A 60 9.38 3.09 -5.99
CA GLY A 60 8.60 1.93 -6.47
C GLY A 60 7.09 2.10 -6.32
N VAL A 61 6.60 3.35 -6.23
CA VAL A 61 5.18 3.70 -6.13
C VAL A 61 4.82 4.69 -7.23
N ASP A 62 3.68 4.47 -7.89
CA ASP A 62 3.18 5.31 -8.99
C ASP A 62 2.40 6.53 -8.50
N ALA A 63 1.68 6.40 -7.37
CA ALA A 63 0.95 7.49 -6.75
C ALA A 63 0.97 7.39 -5.22
N VAL A 64 1.24 8.51 -4.56
CA VAL A 64 1.17 8.64 -3.09
C VAL A 64 0.02 9.58 -2.74
N VAL A 65 -1.05 9.04 -2.16
CA VAL A 65 -2.29 9.77 -1.90
C VAL A 65 -2.63 9.85 -0.41
N ALA A 66 -3.37 10.89 -0.03
CA ALA A 66 -3.87 11.07 1.32
C ALA A 66 -4.94 10.02 1.66
N GLY A 67 -4.75 9.33 2.79
CA GLY A 67 -5.78 8.51 3.41
C GLY A 67 -6.82 9.33 4.16
N GLY A 68 -7.84 8.64 4.67
CA GLY A 68 -8.90 9.23 5.49
C GLY A 68 -8.92 8.72 6.92
N ASN A 69 -9.86 9.24 7.72
CA ASN A 69 -9.99 8.96 9.15
C ASN A 69 -10.30 7.49 9.49
N THR A 70 -10.66 6.67 8.50
CA THR A 70 -10.90 5.24 8.67
C THR A 70 -10.16 4.47 7.59
N ARG A 71 -9.91 3.17 7.86
CA ARG A 71 -9.35 2.27 6.85
C ARG A 71 -10.15 2.32 5.55
N SER A 72 -11.49 2.26 5.63
CA SER A 72 -12.35 2.28 4.43
C SER A 72 -12.28 3.60 3.66
N ALA A 73 -12.14 4.74 4.36
CA ALA A 73 -11.92 6.02 3.70
C ALA A 73 -10.57 6.05 2.97
N SER A 74 -9.51 5.53 3.61
CA SER A 74 -8.19 5.39 2.97
C SER A 74 -8.21 4.47 1.75
N VAL A 75 -8.91 3.32 1.82
CA VAL A 75 -9.10 2.46 0.66
C VAL A 75 -9.80 3.21 -0.46
N ARG A 76 -10.87 3.97 -0.16
CA ARG A 76 -11.58 4.77 -1.18
C ARG A 76 -10.66 5.80 -1.84
N SER A 77 -9.83 6.51 -1.07
CA SER A 77 -8.85 7.44 -1.63
C SER A 77 -7.87 6.74 -2.58
N GLY A 78 -7.37 5.56 -2.20
CA GLY A 78 -6.48 4.78 -3.05
C GLY A 78 -7.15 4.30 -4.34
N LEU A 79 -8.37 3.79 -4.25
CA LEU A 79 -9.14 3.35 -5.41
C LEU A 79 -9.38 4.48 -6.41
N SER A 80 -9.63 5.71 -5.95
CA SER A 80 -9.81 6.87 -6.83
C SER A 80 -8.54 7.29 -7.60
N ALA A 81 -7.37 6.76 -7.24
CA ALA A 81 -6.10 7.05 -7.91
C ALA A 81 -5.60 5.90 -8.80
N VAL A 82 -6.30 4.76 -8.80
CA VAL A 82 -6.03 3.66 -9.72
C VAL A 82 -6.60 4.02 -11.10
N PRO A 83 -5.92 3.71 -12.22
CA PRO A 83 -6.47 3.92 -13.56
C PRO A 83 -7.79 3.17 -13.79
N ASP A 84 -8.71 3.80 -14.52
CA ASP A 84 -10.04 3.26 -14.80
C ASP A 84 -10.00 1.94 -15.62
N ASP A 85 -8.89 1.67 -16.31
CA ASP A 85 -8.67 0.46 -17.10
C ASP A 85 -7.98 -0.68 -16.33
N ALA A 86 -7.75 -0.51 -15.02
CA ALA A 86 -7.28 -1.58 -14.16
C ALA A 86 -8.31 -2.71 -14.07
N ALA A 87 -7.92 -3.92 -14.48
CA ALA A 87 -8.83 -5.05 -14.49
C ALA A 87 -8.92 -5.77 -13.13
N VAL A 88 -7.86 -5.74 -12.32
CA VAL A 88 -7.82 -6.27 -10.96
C VAL A 88 -7.21 -5.23 -10.02
N ILE A 89 -7.81 -5.07 -8.83
CA ILE A 89 -7.26 -4.21 -7.78
C ILE A 89 -7.07 -5.02 -6.49
N VAL A 90 -5.84 -5.09 -6.01
CA VAL A 90 -5.49 -5.74 -4.74
C VAL A 90 -5.32 -4.69 -3.66
N VAL A 91 -6.15 -4.77 -2.61
CA VAL A 91 -6.03 -3.87 -1.44
C VAL A 91 -5.25 -4.58 -0.34
N HIS A 92 -4.09 -4.03 0.03
CA HIS A 92 -3.19 -4.64 1.01
C HIS A 92 -2.86 -3.68 2.17
N ASP A 93 -2.86 -4.21 3.40
CA ASP A 93 -2.44 -3.43 4.57
C ASP A 93 -0.91 -3.43 4.67
N ALA A 94 -0.26 -2.26 4.66
CA ALA A 94 1.20 -2.14 4.83
C ALA A 94 1.71 -2.81 6.13
N ALA A 95 0.85 -2.95 7.12
CA ALA A 95 1.10 -3.63 8.39
C ALA A 95 1.34 -5.15 8.30
N ARG A 96 1.27 -5.75 7.10
CA ARG A 96 1.37 -7.20 6.86
C ARG A 96 2.60 -7.53 5.99
N PRO A 97 3.83 -7.32 6.50
CA PRO A 97 5.06 -7.35 5.70
C PRO A 97 5.45 -8.73 5.14
N TRP A 98 4.80 -9.82 5.55
CA TRP A 98 5.17 -11.18 5.13
C TRP A 98 4.14 -11.86 4.21
N ALA A 99 3.23 -11.09 3.62
CA ALA A 99 2.44 -11.61 2.51
C ALA A 99 3.39 -11.96 1.35
N SER A 100 3.57 -13.25 1.09
CA SER A 100 4.55 -13.74 0.12
C SER A 100 4.11 -13.49 -1.31
N ARG A 101 5.06 -13.46 -2.26
CA ARG A 101 4.76 -13.39 -3.70
C ARG A 101 3.76 -14.48 -4.14
N LEU A 102 3.89 -15.69 -3.60
CA LEU A 102 2.97 -16.79 -3.88
C LEU A 102 1.55 -16.50 -3.42
N LEU A 103 1.37 -15.86 -2.25
CA LEU A 103 0.06 -15.46 -1.76
C LEU A 103 -0.56 -14.38 -2.63
N TRP A 104 0.21 -13.37 -3.03
CA TRP A 104 -0.27 -12.32 -3.93
C TRP A 104 -0.67 -12.89 -5.30
N ALA A 105 0.17 -13.74 -5.90
CA ALA A 105 -0.12 -14.38 -7.17
C ALA A 105 -1.40 -15.24 -7.11
N ALA A 106 -1.63 -15.96 -6.01
CA ALA A 106 -2.83 -16.77 -5.83
C ALA A 106 -4.14 -15.94 -5.71
N VAL A 107 -4.05 -14.67 -5.34
CA VAL A 107 -5.21 -13.76 -5.25
C VAL A 107 -5.52 -13.10 -6.60
N VAL A 108 -4.48 -12.85 -7.42
CA VAL A 108 -4.62 -12.18 -8.72
C VAL A 108 -5.01 -13.16 -9.84
N ALA A 109 -4.63 -14.43 -9.72
CA ALA A 109 -4.83 -15.48 -10.73
C ALA A 109 -6.30 -15.89 -10.96
#